data_AF-A0A382PQ65-F1
#
_entry.id   AF-A0A382PQ65-F1
#
_cell.length_a   1.000
_cell.length_b   1.000
_cell.length_c   1.000
_cell.angle_alpha   90.00
_cell.angle_beta   90.00
_cell.angle_gamma   90.00
#
_symmetry.space_group_name_H-M   'P 1'
#
loop_
_entity.id
_entity.type
_entity.pdbx_description
1 polymer ?
#
loop_
_entity_poly.entity_id
_entity_poly.type
_entity_poly.pdbx_seq_one_letter_code
_entity_poly.pdbx_strand_id
1 'polypeptide(L)' 'MADNLKLTLSDRLRKSPYYEATLRSGAKSFTIYNHMLMPVVYEGSDDDYWNLINNVTLWDVAAERQVEITG' A
#
# COMPACT_ATOMS: atom_id res chain seq x y z
N MET A 1 -1.97 -19.52 -6.79
CA MET A 1 -1.86 -18.08 -7.14
C MET A 1 -0.77 -17.97 -8.18
N ALA A 2 -0.92 -17.12 -9.19
CA ALA A 2 0.16 -16.92 -10.16
C ALA A 2 1.44 -16.50 -9.42
N ASP A 3 2.59 -17.00 -9.88
CA ASP A 3 3.91 -16.60 -9.41
C ASP A 3 4.07 -15.07 -9.38
N ASN A 4 5.09 -14.58 -8.66
CA ASN A 4 5.44 -13.17 -8.58
C ASN A 4 5.58 -12.54 -9.99
N LEU A 5 4.49 -11.89 -10.44
CA LEU A 5 4.42 -11.19 -11.72
C LEU A 5 5.22 -9.89 -11.60
N LYS A 6 6.18 -9.68 -12.51
CA LYS A 6 6.94 -8.43 -12.58
C LYS A 6 6.08 -7.35 -13.24
N LEU A 7 5.83 -6.27 -12.51
CA LEU A 7 5.14 -5.08 -13.00
C LEU A 7 6.15 -3.98 -13.36
N THR A 8 5.97 -3.34 -14.51
CA THR A 8 6.74 -2.15 -14.87
C THR A 8 6.13 -0.93 -14.18
N LEU A 9 6.91 -0.27 -13.33
CA LEU A 9 6.51 1.00 -12.72
C LEU A 9 6.42 2.09 -13.80
N SER A 10 5.36 2.90 -13.72
CA SER A 10 5.12 4.04 -14.59
C SER A 10 4.33 5.10 -13.84
N ASP A 11 4.29 6.34 -14.35
CA ASP A 11 3.54 7.42 -13.71
C ASP A 11 2.02 7.16 -13.63
N ARG A 12 1.51 6.22 -14.44
CA ARG A 12 0.11 5.75 -14.36
C ARG A 12 -0.15 4.91 -13.12
N LEU A 13 0.88 4.30 -12.55
CA LEU A 13 0.86 3.66 -11.24
C LEU A 13 1.31 4.69 -10.22
N ARG A 14 0.35 5.50 -9.77
CA ARG A 14 0.63 6.68 -8.95
C ARG A 14 1.28 6.27 -7.63
N LYS A 15 2.20 7.11 -7.16
CA LYS A 15 2.76 7.03 -5.80
C LYS A 15 1.91 7.90 -4.87
N SER A 16 1.70 7.43 -3.64
CA SER A 16 1.09 8.23 -2.58
C SER A 16 2.08 9.32 -2.08
N PRO A 17 1.59 10.33 -1.35
CA PRO A 17 2.47 11.28 -0.63
C PRO A 17 3.39 10.59 0.39
N TYR A 18 3.03 9.39 0.85
CA TYR A 18 3.77 8.64 1.86
C TYR A 18 4.67 7.54 1.28
N TYR A 19 4.69 7.36 -0.05
CA TYR A 19 5.36 6.24 -0.72
C TYR A 19 6.83 6.06 -0.29
N GLU A 20 7.59 7.16 -0.28
CA GLU A 20 9.01 7.10 0.14
C GLU A 20 9.16 6.81 1.64
N ALA A 21 8.21 7.24 2.48
CA ALA A 21 8.22 6.91 3.91
C ALA A 21 7.87 5.43 4.13
N THR A 22 6.85 4.94 3.42
CA THR A 22 6.46 3.52 3.37
C THR A 22 7.63 2.62 2.99
N LEU A 23 8.43 2.99 1.99
CA LEU A 23 9.66 2.26 1.62
C LEU A 23 10.70 2.27 2.75
N ARG A 24 10.97 3.43 3.35
CA ARG A 24 11.91 3.54 4.49
C ARG A 24 11.45 2.75 5.72
N SER A 25 10.16 2.62 5.91
CA SER A 25 9.54 1.82 6.99
C SER A 25 9.50 0.31 6.69
N GLY A 26 10.01 -0.13 5.54
CA GLY A 26 10.20 -1.56 5.25
C GLY A 26 9.06 -2.26 4.51
N ALA A 27 8.21 -1.53 3.77
CA ALA A 27 7.20 -2.16 2.94
C ALA A 27 7.81 -3.13 1.92
N LYS A 28 7.34 -4.38 1.91
CA LYS A 28 7.86 -5.49 1.08
C LYS A 28 7.02 -5.79 -0.14
N SER A 29 5.73 -5.49 -0.10
CA SER A 29 4.79 -5.79 -1.19
C SER A 29 3.75 -4.68 -1.35
N PHE A 30 3.32 -4.48 -2.59
CA PHE A 30 2.34 -3.47 -2.96
C PHE A 30 1.24 -4.10 -3.82
N THR A 31 0.01 -3.68 -3.59
CA THR A 31 -1.09 -3.86 -4.55
C THR A 31 -1.29 -2.59 -5.37
N ILE A 32 -2.04 -2.70 -6.46
CA ILE A 32 -2.52 -1.56 -7.24
C ILE A 32 -4.00 -1.36 -6.89
N TYR A 33 -4.33 -0.24 -6.25
CA TYR A 33 -5.70 0.13 -5.89
C TYR A 33 -6.00 1.53 -6.45
N ASN A 34 -7.10 1.69 -7.18
CA ASN A 34 -7.43 2.94 -7.90
C ASN A 34 -6.23 3.54 -8.67
N HIS A 35 -5.48 2.74 -9.43
CA HIS A 35 -4.29 3.21 -10.17
C HIS A 35 -3.21 3.88 -9.28
N MET A 36 -3.10 3.47 -8.02
CA MET A 36 -2.08 3.94 -7.07
C MET A 36 -1.48 2.74 -6.36
N LEU A 37 -0.17 2.80 -6.09
CA LEU A 37 0.54 1.78 -5.31
C LEU A 37 0.13 1.91 -3.85
N MET A 38 -0.31 0.81 -3.25
CA MET A 38 -0.67 0.73 -1.83
C MET A 38 0.11 -0.42 -1.18
N PRO A 39 0.88 -0.17 -0.09
CA PRO A 39 1.62 -1.23 0.59
C PRO A 39 0.66 -2.21 1.25
N VAL A 40 0.99 -3.50 1.22
CA VAL A 40 0.15 -4.57 1.78
C VAL A 40 0.89 -5.53 2.71
N VAL A 41 2.23 -5.50 2.73
CA VAL A 41 3.05 -6.33 3.63
C VAL A 41 4.28 -5.55 4.08
N TYR A 42 4.58 -5.57 5.38
CA TYR A 42 5.79 -5.00 5.99
C TYR A 42 6.66 -6.08 6.63
N GLU A 43 6.16 -6.84 7.60
CA GLU A 43 6.93 -7.90 8.28
C GLU A 43 6.61 -9.28 7.69
N GLY A 44 5.32 -9.58 7.53
CA GLY A 44 4.77 -10.82 6.98
C GLY A 44 3.26 -10.85 7.20
N SER A 45 2.50 -11.69 6.50
CA SER A 45 1.02 -11.68 6.62
C SER A 45 0.53 -11.96 8.05
N ASP A 46 1.18 -12.90 8.74
CA ASP A 46 0.79 -13.31 10.09
C ASP A 46 1.30 -12.30 11.13
N ASP A 47 2.53 -11.80 10.96
CA ASP A 47 3.12 -10.80 11.85
C ASP A 47 2.40 -9.45 11.75
N ASP A 48 2.10 -8.99 10.53
CA ASP A 48 1.34 -7.75 10.29
C ASP A 48 -0.07 -7.86 10.89
N TYR A 49 -0.71 -9.05 10.82
CA TYR A 49 -1.98 -9.33 11.48
C TYR A 49 -1.88 -9.20 13.00
N TRP A 50 -0.91 -9.85 13.63
CA TRP A 50 -0.77 -9.79 15.09
C TRP A 50 -0.35 -8.41 15.58
N ASN A 51 0.43 -7.66 14.79
CA ASN A 51 0.73 -6.25 15.04
C ASN A 51 -0.51 -5.38 14.97
N LEU A 52 -1.43 -5.63 14.03
CA LEU A 52 -2.70 -4.91 13.96
C LEU A 52 -3.58 -5.20 15.20
N ILE A 53 -3.61 -6.44 15.68
CA ILE A 53 -4.44 -6.83 16.83
C ILE A 53 -3.88 -6.33 18.16
N ASN A 54 -2.56 -6.43 18.34
CA ASN A 54 -1.92 -6.23 19.65
C ASN A 54 -1.20 -4.89 19.79
N ASN A 55 -0.95 -4.17 18.69
CA ASN A 55 -0.19 -2.92 18.66
C ASN A 55 -0.96 -1.82 17.90
N VAL A 56 -0.27 -0.72 17.60
CA VAL A 56 -0.79 0.36 16.74
C VAL A 56 -0.05 0.32 15.41
N THR A 57 -0.80 0.40 14.33
CA THR A 57 -0.26 0.44 12.97
C THR A 57 -0.67 1.75 12.29
N LEU A 58 0.20 2.28 11.42
CA LEU A 58 -0.07 3.46 10.60
C LEU A 58 -0.01 3.05 9.13
N TRP A 59 -1.08 3.31 8.38
CA TRP A 59 -1.21 2.81 7.01
C TRP A 59 -1.24 3.92 5.98
N ASP A 60 -0.48 3.71 4.90
CA ASP A 60 -0.59 4.49 3.68
C ASP A 60 -1.75 3.96 2.82
N VAL A 61 -2.95 4.43 3.13
CA VAL A 61 -4.17 4.14 2.37
C VAL A 61 -4.55 5.25 1.40
N ALA A 62 -3.59 6.06 0.93
CA ALA A 62 -3.87 7.19 0.02
C ALA A 62 -4.55 6.77 -1.30
N ALA A 63 -4.48 5.48 -1.65
CA ALA A 63 -5.15 4.86 -2.78
C ALA A 63 -6.68 4.77 -2.61
N GLU A 64 -7.21 4.89 -1.39
CA GLU A 64 -8.63 5.11 -1.13
C GLU A 64 -8.97 6.54 -1.55
N ARG A 65 -9.41 6.69 -2.81
CA ARG A 65 -9.65 7.99 -3.42
C ARG A 65 -11.07 8.45 -3.13
N GLN A 66 -11.19 9.72 -2.79
CA GLN A 66 -12.48 10.36 -2.64
C GLN A 66 -13.07 10.72 -4.00
N VAL A 67 -14.39 10.61 -4.10
CA VAL A 67 -15.21 11.27 -5.11
C VAL A 67 -16.02 12.32 -4.37
N GLU A 68 -15.77 13.59 -4.66
CA GLU A 68 -16.55 14.70 -4.13
C GLU A 68 -17.73 14.98 -5.06
N ILE A 69 -18.93 15.17 -4.51
CA ILE A 69 -20.14 15.55 -5.24
C ILE A 69 -20.68 16.81 -4.59
N THR A 70 -20.84 17.87 -5.37
CA THR A 70 -21.21 19.22 -4.90
C THR A 70 -22.37 19.79 -5.71
N GLY A 71 -23.17 20.66 -5.09
CA GLY A 71 -24.33 21.36 -5.64
C GLY A 71 -25.05 22.13 -4.54
#